data_AF-Q87BK8-F1
#
_entry.id   AF-Q87BK8-F1
#
_cell.length_a   1.000
_cell.length_b   1.000
_cell.length_c   1.000
_cell.angle_alpha   90.00
_cell.angle_beta   90.00
_cell.angle_gamma   90.00
#
_symmetry.space_group_name_H-M   'P 1'
#
loop_
_entity.id
_entity.type
_entity.pdbx_description
1 polymer ?
#
loop_
_entity_poly.entity_id
_entity_poly.type
_entity_poly.pdbx_seq_one_letter_code
_entity_poly.pdbx_strand_id
1 'polypeptide(L)'
;MDESKVLVNELVDAAIDRTVSLAHLLRLALVVASRLELPELVAWINRELNGYSSDDVPDYRRVSLQWMVEDPDNGRVPFFPPPKIAKQGSQDPIKQSVHVLIQMTQEPPGTSFSYFHPELECRLPEVMRGSFGEDVRLVRVLSNLQAHGILEKVRDKVLQWALNLEAKGVLGQGRLFSPQEKQIVKNDTVNVGGVKNSTDQIRAMGSHDAHTHTHTVEDIDALLPLIGCLRKAIDEGTLLQDIHHTLQANLMTLQAQAISSKPEWPAIKMLLHRIKAMLDNSDVAATEVLSHLRAIR
;
A
#
# COMPACT_ATOMS: atom_id res chain seq x y z
N MET A 1 -44.09 19.53 6.21
CA MET A 1 -42.72 19.75 6.73
C MET A 1 -41.79 19.45 5.58
N ASP A 2 -41.20 20.49 5.00
CA ASP A 2 -40.22 20.34 3.92
C ASP A 2 -38.90 19.92 4.60
N GLU A 3 -38.65 18.62 4.71
CA GLU A 3 -37.33 18.11 5.06
C GLU A 3 -36.36 18.66 4.01
N SER A 4 -35.68 19.74 4.39
CA SER A 4 -34.78 20.46 3.49
C SER A 4 -33.70 19.49 3.06
N LYS A 5 -33.82 18.92 1.86
CA LYS A 5 -32.94 17.85 1.36
C LYS A 5 -31.47 18.23 1.57
N VAL A 6 -30.79 17.45 2.41
CA VAL A 6 -29.38 17.62 2.76
C VAL A 6 -28.56 16.66 1.91
N LEU A 7 -27.67 17.20 1.06
CA LEU A 7 -26.89 16.38 0.13
C LEU A 7 -25.92 15.44 0.83
N VAL A 8 -25.32 15.90 1.93
CA VAL A 8 -24.35 15.08 2.65
C VAL A 8 -25.03 13.90 3.34
N ASN A 9 -26.21 14.08 3.91
CA ASN A 9 -27.00 12.97 4.47
C ASN A 9 -27.40 11.98 3.37
N GLU A 10 -27.87 12.47 2.22
CA GLU A 10 -28.18 11.62 1.05
C GLU A 10 -26.96 10.78 0.63
N LEU A 11 -25.75 11.36 0.70
CA LEU A 11 -24.50 10.67 0.39
C LEU A 11 -24.11 9.64 1.46
N VAL A 12 -24.27 9.94 2.75
CA VAL A 12 -24.04 9.00 3.86
C VAL A 12 -25.00 7.82 3.75
N ASP A 13 -26.29 8.08 3.56
CA ASP A 13 -27.32 7.05 3.42
C ASP A 13 -27.04 6.14 2.23
N ALA A 14 -26.71 6.72 1.07
CA ALA A 14 -26.33 5.96 -0.13
C ALA A 14 -25.04 5.13 0.06
N ALA A 15 -24.12 5.57 0.93
CA ALA A 15 -22.89 4.85 1.20
C ALA A 15 -23.11 3.64 2.13
N ILE A 16 -24.00 3.77 3.12
CA ILE A 16 -24.36 2.70 4.06
C ILE A 16 -25.31 1.69 3.41
N ASP A 17 -26.21 2.15 2.55
CA ASP A 17 -27.15 1.28 1.85
C ASP A 17 -26.44 0.40 0.80
N ARG A 18 -26.45 -0.91 1.05
CA ARG A 18 -25.86 -1.92 0.17
C ARG A 18 -26.68 -2.18 -1.09
N THR A 19 -27.95 -1.80 -1.11
CA THR A 19 -28.81 -1.91 -2.31
C THR A 19 -28.47 -0.84 -3.34
N VAL A 20 -27.86 0.27 -2.91
CA VAL A 20 -27.38 1.33 -3.80
C VAL A 20 -26.12 0.87 -4.53
N SER A 21 -26.16 0.89 -5.86
CA SER A 21 -24.99 0.54 -6.68
C SER A 21 -23.82 1.51 -6.44
N LEU A 22 -22.60 0.99 -6.46
CA LEU A 22 -21.39 1.81 -6.27
C LEU A 22 -21.26 2.91 -7.34
N ALA A 23 -21.72 2.65 -8.57
CA ALA A 23 -21.74 3.64 -9.63
C ALA A 23 -22.71 4.80 -9.33
N HIS A 24 -23.86 4.53 -8.70
CA HIS A 24 -24.76 5.58 -8.24
C HIS A 24 -24.13 6.40 -7.11
N LEU A 25 -23.56 5.73 -6.11
CA LEU A 25 -22.86 6.37 -5.00
C LEU A 25 -21.75 7.32 -5.48
N LEU A 26 -20.91 6.86 -6.41
CA LEU A 26 -19.84 7.68 -6.98
C LEU A 26 -20.35 8.86 -7.80
N ARG A 27 -21.47 8.73 -8.51
CA ARG A 27 -22.09 9.85 -9.24
C ARG A 27 -22.68 10.90 -8.29
N LEU A 28 -23.27 10.46 -7.17
CA LEU A 28 -23.72 11.38 -6.13
C LEU A 28 -22.53 12.11 -5.49
N ALA A 29 -21.47 11.36 -5.17
CA ALA A 29 -20.22 11.93 -4.67
C ALA A 29 -19.61 12.94 -5.66
N LEU A 30 -19.70 12.67 -6.97
CA LEU A 30 -19.22 13.57 -8.02
C LEU A 30 -19.96 14.91 -7.98
N VAL A 31 -21.29 14.89 -7.85
CA VAL A 31 -22.11 16.10 -7.72
C VAL A 31 -21.69 16.91 -6.50
N VAL A 32 -21.52 16.26 -5.35
CA VAL A 32 -21.09 16.92 -4.11
C VAL A 32 -19.69 17.52 -4.27
N ALA A 33 -18.73 16.75 -4.79
CA ALA A 33 -17.34 17.17 -4.98
C ALA A 33 -17.22 18.35 -5.96
N SER A 34 -17.98 18.33 -7.07
CA SER A 34 -18.01 19.43 -8.03
C SER A 34 -18.60 20.70 -7.44
N ARG A 35 -19.68 20.60 -6.64
CA ARG A 35 -20.30 21.78 -6.01
C ARG A 35 -19.44 22.37 -4.90
N LEU A 36 -18.63 21.55 -4.23
CA LEU A 36 -17.62 21.99 -3.26
C LEU A 36 -16.31 22.48 -3.92
N GLU A 37 -16.21 22.41 -5.26
CA GLU A 37 -15.03 22.85 -6.03
C GLU A 37 -13.75 22.07 -5.66
N LEU A 38 -13.85 20.74 -5.56
CA LEU A 38 -12.75 19.84 -5.20
C LEU A 38 -12.19 19.08 -6.41
N PRO A 39 -11.27 19.68 -7.19
CA PRO A 39 -10.81 19.10 -8.46
C PRO A 39 -10.10 17.75 -8.29
N GLU A 40 -9.33 17.56 -7.22
CA GLU A 40 -8.62 16.30 -6.96
C GLU A 40 -9.59 15.15 -6.69
N LEU A 41 -10.64 15.42 -5.89
CA LEU A 41 -11.66 14.42 -5.61
C LEU A 41 -12.49 14.10 -6.86
N VAL A 42 -12.85 15.12 -7.65
CA VAL A 42 -13.50 14.93 -8.95
C VAL A 42 -12.64 14.05 -9.87
N ALA A 43 -11.33 14.28 -9.92
CA ALA A 43 -10.41 13.47 -10.71
C ALA A 43 -10.36 12.01 -10.21
N TRP A 44 -10.27 11.81 -8.90
CA TRP A 44 -10.30 10.47 -8.29
C TRP A 44 -11.60 9.72 -8.63
N ILE A 45 -12.77 10.33 -8.44
CA ILE A 45 -14.07 9.71 -8.76
C ILE A 45 -14.15 9.32 -10.24
N ASN A 46 -13.65 10.18 -11.13
CA ASN A 46 -13.64 9.87 -12.56
C ASN A 46 -12.71 8.70 -12.90
N ARG A 47 -11.56 8.57 -12.23
CA ARG A 47 -10.68 7.39 -12.41
C ARG A 47 -11.32 6.12 -11.86
N GLU A 48 -12.06 6.21 -10.75
CA GLU A 48 -12.82 5.08 -10.23
C GLU A 48 -13.92 4.61 -11.21
N LEU A 49 -14.67 5.56 -11.77
CA LEU A 49 -15.77 5.30 -12.71
C LEU A 49 -15.30 4.81 -14.09
N ASN A 50 -14.18 5.33 -14.60
CA ASN A 50 -13.75 5.10 -15.98
C ASN A 50 -12.48 4.22 -16.10
N GLY A 51 -11.81 3.96 -14.99
CA GLY A 51 -10.51 3.28 -14.94
C GLY A 51 -9.32 4.24 -14.92
N TYR A 52 -8.15 3.68 -14.63
CA TYR A 52 -6.87 4.37 -14.52
C TYR A 52 -6.05 4.17 -15.80
N SER A 53 -5.48 5.26 -16.32
CA SER A 53 -4.65 5.23 -17.54
C SER A 53 -3.18 4.90 -17.28
N SER A 54 -2.71 5.08 -16.06
CA SER A 54 -1.33 4.83 -15.63
C SER A 54 -1.27 3.85 -14.46
N ASP A 55 -0.05 3.45 -14.09
CA ASP A 55 0.21 2.61 -12.92
C ASP A 55 0.21 3.42 -11.60
N ASP A 56 -0.07 4.73 -11.67
CA ASP A 56 -0.32 5.60 -10.52
C ASP A 56 -1.76 5.41 -10.04
N VAL A 57 -1.93 4.35 -9.25
CA VAL A 57 -3.19 3.96 -8.63
C VAL A 57 -3.08 4.07 -7.10
N PRO A 58 -4.20 4.34 -6.40
CA PRO A 58 -4.24 4.31 -4.94
C PRO A 58 -3.77 2.96 -4.36
N ASP A 59 -3.25 2.97 -3.13
CA ASP A 59 -2.68 1.76 -2.53
C ASP A 59 -3.66 0.58 -2.45
N TYR A 60 -4.95 0.84 -2.21
CA TYR A 60 -5.97 -0.23 -2.19
C TYR A 60 -6.25 -0.84 -3.57
N ARG A 61 -5.80 -0.21 -4.66
CA ARG A 61 -5.82 -0.77 -6.03
C ARG A 61 -4.58 -1.62 -6.32
N ARG A 62 -3.60 -1.69 -5.42
CA ARG A 62 -2.41 -2.55 -5.57
C ARG A 62 -2.64 -3.86 -4.83
N VAL A 63 -2.59 -4.96 -5.58
CA VAL A 63 -2.83 -6.30 -5.03
C VAL A 63 -1.81 -7.29 -5.57
N SER A 64 -1.49 -8.32 -4.80
CA SER A 64 -0.67 -9.43 -5.27
C SER A 64 -1.54 -10.41 -6.06
N LEU A 65 -1.37 -10.47 -7.39
CA LEU A 65 -2.12 -11.39 -8.23
C LEU A 65 -1.53 -12.80 -8.18
N GLN A 66 -2.39 -13.81 -8.29
CA GLN A 66 -1.93 -15.19 -8.39
C GLN A 66 -1.39 -15.46 -9.80
N TRP A 67 -0.19 -16.00 -9.88
CA TRP A 67 0.40 -16.39 -11.15
C TRP A 67 -0.10 -17.78 -11.52
N MET A 68 -0.54 -17.94 -12.75
CA MET A 68 -0.96 -19.20 -13.31
C MET A 68 -0.32 -19.38 -14.67
N VAL A 69 -0.22 -20.62 -15.10
CA VAL A 69 0.18 -21.00 -16.44
C VAL A 69 -1.06 -21.53 -17.16
N GLU A 70 -1.28 -21.06 -18.38
CA GLU A 70 -2.28 -21.61 -19.29
C GLU A 70 -1.65 -22.79 -20.03
N ASP A 71 -2.05 -23.99 -19.60
CA ASP A 71 -1.68 -25.28 -20.16
C ASP A 71 -2.79 -25.71 -21.15
N PRO A 72 -2.43 -26.13 -22.38
CA PRO A 72 -3.42 -26.51 -23.39
C PRO A 72 -4.36 -27.65 -22.97
N ASP A 73 -3.87 -28.61 -22.19
CA ASP A 73 -4.57 -29.84 -21.83
C ASP A 73 -5.27 -29.71 -20.46
N ASN A 74 -4.66 -28.96 -19.54
CA ASN A 74 -5.11 -28.87 -18.13
C ASN A 74 -5.76 -27.52 -17.78
N GLY A 75 -5.81 -26.57 -18.73
CA GLY A 75 -6.29 -25.23 -18.48
C GLY A 75 -5.34 -24.43 -17.59
N ARG A 76 -5.87 -23.62 -16.67
CA ARG A 76 -5.03 -22.76 -15.81
C ARG A 76 -4.53 -23.50 -14.58
N VAL A 77 -3.22 -23.68 -14.51
CA VAL A 77 -2.54 -24.33 -13.39
C VAL A 77 -1.77 -23.29 -12.58
N PRO A 78 -1.85 -23.30 -11.23
CA PRO A 78 -1.05 -22.40 -10.39
C PRO A 78 0.44 -22.49 -10.69
N PHE A 79 1.08 -21.33 -10.82
CA PHE A 79 2.53 -21.22 -11.02
C PHE A 79 3.19 -20.50 -9.86
N PHE A 80 4.23 -21.12 -9.32
CA PHE A 80 4.99 -20.58 -8.19
C PHE A 80 6.34 -20.08 -8.68
N PRO A 81 6.50 -18.76 -8.94
CA PRO A 81 7.76 -18.23 -9.44
C PRO A 81 8.88 -18.40 -8.39
N PRO A 82 10.14 -18.62 -8.83
CA PRO A 82 11.30 -18.61 -7.95
C PRO A 82 11.37 -17.32 -7.10
N PRO A 83 11.92 -17.36 -5.86
CA PRO A 83 11.88 -16.24 -4.91
C PRO A 83 12.43 -14.91 -5.46
N LYS A 84 13.41 -14.95 -6.37
CA LYS A 84 13.98 -13.76 -7.02
C LYS A 84 12.96 -13.04 -7.92
N ILE A 85 12.10 -13.79 -8.59
CA ILE A 85 11.06 -13.28 -9.50
C ILE A 85 9.82 -12.87 -8.69
N ALA A 86 9.46 -13.65 -7.66
CA ALA A 86 8.34 -13.37 -6.78
C ALA A 86 8.42 -11.97 -6.12
N LYS A 87 9.62 -11.53 -5.71
CA LYS A 87 9.82 -10.20 -5.10
C LYS A 87 9.50 -9.04 -6.06
N GLN A 88 9.76 -9.20 -7.37
CA GLN A 88 9.54 -8.16 -8.37
C GLN A 88 8.06 -8.02 -8.78
N GLY A 89 7.26 -9.07 -8.61
CA GLY A 89 5.83 -9.12 -8.97
C GLY A 89 4.86 -8.82 -7.83
N SER A 90 5.32 -8.20 -6.74
CA SER A 90 4.59 -8.26 -5.47
C SER A 90 3.30 -7.44 -5.42
N GLN A 91 3.10 -6.44 -6.28
CA GLN A 91 1.95 -5.51 -6.21
C GLN A 91 1.54 -5.01 -7.60
N ASP A 92 0.54 -5.64 -8.19
CA ASP A 92 -0.01 -5.28 -9.49
C ASP A 92 -1.04 -4.14 -9.36
N PRO A 93 -0.96 -3.09 -10.19
CA PRO A 93 -1.96 -2.03 -10.21
C PRO A 93 -3.23 -2.48 -10.93
N ILE A 94 -4.36 -2.46 -10.23
CA ILE A 94 -5.68 -2.78 -10.77
C ILE A 94 -6.34 -1.51 -11.33
N LYS A 95 -6.23 -1.37 -12.65
CA LYS A 95 -6.60 -0.15 -13.41
C LYS A 95 -8.04 -0.13 -13.90
N GLN A 96 -8.74 -1.26 -13.83
CA GLN A 96 -10.11 -1.39 -14.33
C GLN A 96 -11.08 -0.47 -13.59
N SER A 97 -12.11 -0.01 -14.29
CA SER A 97 -13.20 0.76 -13.67
C SER A 97 -13.95 -0.08 -12.65
N VAL A 98 -14.65 0.58 -11.72
CA VAL A 98 -15.53 -0.13 -10.77
C VAL A 98 -16.60 -0.97 -11.48
N HIS A 99 -17.07 -0.56 -12.66
CA HIS A 99 -18.05 -1.35 -13.42
C HIS A 99 -17.47 -2.71 -13.85
N VAL A 100 -16.26 -2.69 -14.40
CA VAL A 100 -15.56 -3.92 -14.80
C VAL A 100 -15.27 -4.79 -13.58
N LEU A 101 -14.83 -4.20 -12.47
CA LEU A 101 -14.59 -4.95 -11.24
C LEU A 101 -15.86 -5.58 -10.66
N ILE A 102 -17.01 -4.89 -10.73
CA ILE A 102 -18.30 -5.47 -10.32
C ILE A 102 -18.63 -6.69 -11.19
N GLN A 103 -18.51 -6.57 -12.52
CA GLN A 103 -18.74 -7.71 -13.41
C GLN A 103 -17.81 -8.88 -13.07
N MET A 104 -16.51 -8.61 -12.85
CA MET A 104 -15.52 -9.62 -12.46
C MET A 104 -15.90 -10.39 -11.18
N THR A 105 -16.60 -9.76 -10.24
CA THR A 105 -17.04 -10.45 -9.01
C THR A 105 -18.21 -11.42 -9.23
N GLN A 106 -18.94 -11.25 -10.34
CA GLN A 106 -20.09 -12.09 -10.72
C GLN A 106 -19.68 -13.27 -11.61
N GLU A 107 -18.52 -13.18 -12.25
CA GLU A 107 -17.96 -14.26 -13.07
C GLU A 107 -17.43 -15.44 -12.21
N PRO A 108 -17.37 -16.66 -12.76
CA PRO A 108 -16.74 -17.79 -12.08
C PRO A 108 -15.30 -17.49 -11.66
N PRO A 109 -14.82 -18.01 -10.51
CA PRO A 109 -13.44 -17.83 -10.08
C PRO A 109 -12.42 -18.23 -11.16
N GLY A 110 -11.38 -17.43 -11.35
CA GLY A 110 -10.34 -17.68 -12.36
C GLY A 110 -10.63 -17.13 -13.75
N THR A 111 -11.83 -16.59 -14.00
CA THR A 111 -12.23 -15.96 -15.28
C THR A 111 -11.60 -14.58 -15.48
N SER A 112 -11.26 -13.88 -14.39
CA SER A 112 -10.67 -12.55 -14.41
C SER A 112 -9.14 -12.63 -14.39
N PHE A 113 -8.52 -12.43 -15.56
CA PHE A 113 -7.07 -12.54 -15.71
C PHE A 113 -6.50 -11.46 -16.62
N SER A 114 -5.19 -11.25 -16.51
CA SER A 114 -4.41 -10.41 -17.39
C SER A 114 -3.11 -11.08 -17.76
N TYR A 115 -2.60 -10.74 -18.94
CA TYR A 115 -1.31 -11.19 -19.42
C TYR A 115 -0.18 -10.32 -18.87
N PHE A 116 1.04 -10.84 -18.91
CA PHE A 116 2.23 -10.06 -18.58
C PHE A 116 2.57 -9.08 -19.70
N HIS A 117 3.41 -8.09 -19.40
CA HIS A 117 3.96 -7.23 -20.44
C HIS A 117 4.71 -8.09 -21.47
N PRO A 118 4.62 -7.80 -22.79
CA PRO A 118 5.21 -8.64 -23.83
C PRO A 118 6.70 -8.93 -23.63
N GLU A 119 7.47 -8.01 -23.04
CA GLU A 119 8.90 -8.23 -22.74
C GLU A 119 9.14 -9.38 -21.73
N LEU A 120 8.24 -9.55 -20.75
CA LEU A 120 8.30 -10.70 -19.83
C LEU A 120 7.76 -11.95 -20.52
N GLU A 121 6.72 -11.83 -21.35
CA GLU A 121 6.20 -12.95 -22.15
C GLU A 121 7.20 -13.46 -23.19
N CYS A 122 8.14 -12.64 -23.70
CA CYS A 122 9.18 -13.08 -24.63
C CYS A 122 10.37 -13.76 -23.93
N ARG A 123 10.64 -13.42 -22.66
CA ARG A 123 11.76 -13.99 -21.89
C ARG A 123 11.41 -15.30 -21.18
N LEU A 124 10.12 -15.56 -20.96
CA LEU A 124 9.64 -16.75 -20.27
C LEU A 124 9.65 -18.05 -21.08
N PRO A 125 9.35 -18.08 -22.40
CA PRO A 125 9.26 -19.31 -23.18
C PRO A 125 10.53 -20.14 -23.14
N GLU A 126 11.72 -19.52 -23.13
CA GLU A 126 12.99 -20.22 -23.00
C GLU A 126 13.16 -20.93 -21.64
N VAL A 127 12.67 -20.30 -20.56
CA VAL A 127 12.71 -20.86 -19.19
C VAL A 127 11.62 -21.90 -18.98
N MET A 128 10.44 -21.67 -19.54
CA MET A 128 9.26 -22.50 -19.37
C MET A 128 9.33 -23.76 -20.23
N ARG A 129 9.79 -23.70 -21.48
CA ARG A 129 9.95 -24.88 -22.34
C ARG A 129 10.95 -25.89 -21.75
N GLY A 130 11.97 -25.41 -21.04
CA GLY A 130 12.91 -26.27 -20.30
C GLY A 130 12.32 -26.96 -19.06
N SER A 131 11.23 -26.42 -18.48
CA SER A 131 10.61 -26.94 -17.24
C SER A 131 9.31 -27.70 -17.49
N PHE A 132 8.56 -27.33 -18.53
CA PHE A 132 7.23 -27.85 -18.85
C PHE A 132 7.18 -28.63 -20.18
N GLY A 133 8.25 -28.62 -21.00
CA GLY A 133 8.31 -29.34 -22.27
C GLY A 133 7.49 -28.71 -23.41
N GLU A 134 6.59 -27.78 -23.11
CA GLU A 134 5.69 -27.15 -24.07
C GLU A 134 5.68 -25.62 -23.96
N ASP A 135 5.08 -24.98 -24.97
CA ASP A 135 4.83 -23.54 -25.00
C ASP A 135 3.63 -23.21 -24.12
N VAL A 136 3.93 -22.76 -22.90
CA VAL A 136 2.91 -22.38 -21.92
C VAL A 136 2.88 -20.86 -21.70
N ARG A 137 1.69 -20.31 -21.45
CA ARG A 137 1.53 -18.85 -21.28
C ARG A 137 1.31 -18.47 -19.84
N LEU A 138 2.07 -17.49 -19.34
CA LEU A 138 1.88 -16.99 -17.98
C LEU A 138 0.74 -15.97 -17.91
N VAL A 139 -0.14 -16.13 -16.94
CA VAL A 139 -1.28 -15.24 -16.66
C VAL A 139 -1.30 -14.84 -15.19
N ARG A 140 -1.85 -13.66 -14.92
CA ARG A 140 -2.14 -13.17 -13.56
C ARG A 140 -3.63 -13.17 -13.35
N VAL A 141 -4.09 -13.84 -12.30
CA VAL A 141 -5.51 -13.94 -11.96
C VAL A 141 -5.83 -13.01 -10.80
N LEU A 142 -6.85 -12.18 -11.00
CA LEU A 142 -7.47 -11.38 -9.96
C LEU A 142 -8.64 -12.19 -9.37
N SER A 143 -8.55 -12.53 -8.09
CA SER A 143 -9.65 -13.24 -7.43
C SER A 143 -10.86 -12.34 -7.21
N ASN A 144 -12.05 -12.94 -7.20
CA ASN A 144 -13.31 -12.23 -6.89
C ASN A 144 -13.22 -11.53 -5.53
N LEU A 145 -12.56 -12.16 -4.54
CA LEU A 145 -12.38 -11.57 -3.20
C LEU A 145 -11.53 -10.30 -3.24
N GLN A 146 -10.45 -10.28 -4.03
CA GLN A 146 -9.62 -9.08 -4.20
C GLN A 146 -10.39 -7.97 -4.93
N ALA A 147 -11.13 -8.31 -5.98
CA ALA A 147 -11.99 -7.34 -6.67
C ALA A 147 -13.05 -6.77 -5.72
N HIS A 148 -13.69 -7.61 -4.91
CA HIS A 148 -14.65 -7.17 -3.90
C HIS A 148 -13.99 -6.27 -2.85
N GLY A 149 -12.81 -6.63 -2.35
CA GLY A 149 -12.05 -5.80 -1.41
C GLY A 149 -11.74 -4.41 -1.95
N ILE A 150 -11.41 -4.28 -3.23
CA ILE A 150 -11.23 -2.97 -3.89
C ILE A 150 -12.54 -2.17 -3.86
N LEU A 151 -13.65 -2.78 -4.30
CA LEU A 151 -14.96 -2.13 -4.37
C LEU A 151 -15.43 -1.63 -2.99
N GLU A 152 -15.21 -2.42 -1.94
CA GLU A 152 -15.49 -2.05 -0.56
C GLU A 152 -14.66 -0.84 -0.12
N LYS A 153 -13.36 -0.82 -0.43
CA LYS A 153 -12.50 0.33 -0.08
C LYS A 153 -12.92 1.61 -0.78
N VAL A 154 -13.46 1.54 -1.99
CA VAL A 154 -14.01 2.71 -2.69
C VAL A 154 -15.24 3.24 -1.97
N ARG A 155 -16.16 2.35 -1.57
CA ARG A 155 -17.36 2.71 -0.79
C ARG A 155 -16.99 3.33 0.56
N ASP A 156 -16.08 2.68 1.30
CA ASP A 156 -15.59 3.16 2.59
C ASP A 156 -15.02 4.57 2.49
N LYS A 157 -14.28 4.86 1.41
CA LYS A 157 -13.70 6.19 1.18
C LYS A 157 -14.77 7.27 0.97
N VAL A 158 -15.81 6.96 0.20
CA VAL A 158 -16.93 7.89 0.01
C VAL A 158 -17.67 8.10 1.33
N LEU A 159 -17.91 7.04 2.11
CA LEU A 159 -18.54 7.14 3.43
C LEU A 159 -17.73 8.00 4.40
N GLN A 160 -16.43 7.71 4.52
CA GLN A 160 -15.53 8.47 5.40
C GLN A 160 -15.46 9.95 5.02
N TRP A 161 -15.43 10.24 3.72
CA TRP A 161 -15.48 11.61 3.24
C TRP A 161 -16.81 12.29 3.59
N ALA A 162 -17.94 11.63 3.37
CA ALA A 162 -19.26 12.17 3.69
C ALA A 162 -19.40 12.46 5.21
N LEU A 163 -18.99 11.53 6.07
CA LEU A 163 -18.98 11.72 7.53
C LEU A 163 -18.06 12.86 7.97
N ASN A 164 -16.92 13.06 7.27
CA ASN A 164 -16.03 14.18 7.57
C ASN A 164 -16.66 15.53 7.22
N LEU A 165 -17.42 15.61 6.13
CA LEU A 165 -18.19 16.81 5.78
C LEU A 165 -19.27 17.08 6.83
N GLU A 166 -20.03 16.05 7.21
CA GLU A 166 -21.09 16.15 8.22
C GLU A 166 -20.55 16.65 9.57
N ALA A 167 -19.44 16.06 10.06
CA ALA A 167 -18.80 16.47 11.31
C ALA A 167 -18.32 17.94 11.30
N LYS A 168 -18.07 18.51 10.12
CA LYS A 168 -17.67 19.91 9.93
C LYS A 168 -18.86 20.86 9.72
N GLY A 169 -20.08 20.35 9.77
CA GLY A 169 -21.29 21.13 9.48
C GLY A 169 -21.44 21.50 8.01
N VAL A 170 -20.74 20.82 7.10
CA VAL A 170 -20.91 20.97 5.66
C VAL A 170 -22.01 20.02 5.23
N LEU A 171 -23.21 20.55 5.01
CA LEU A 171 -24.45 19.78 4.84
C LEU A 171 -25.01 19.91 3.42
N GLY A 172 -24.88 21.09 2.81
CA GLY A 172 -25.41 21.34 1.47
C GLY A 172 -26.94 21.41 1.44
N GLN A 173 -27.51 22.17 2.38
CA GLN A 173 -28.95 22.28 2.60
C GLN A 173 -29.66 22.89 1.38
N GLY A 174 -30.78 22.32 0.96
CA GLY A 174 -31.46 22.75 -0.27
C GLY A 174 -30.69 22.39 -1.54
N ARG A 175 -29.78 21.41 -1.46
CA ARG A 175 -28.92 20.94 -2.56
C ARG A 175 -27.85 21.92 -3.04
N LEU A 176 -27.55 22.96 -2.28
CA LEU A 176 -26.48 23.91 -2.59
C LEU A 176 -25.58 24.07 -1.38
N PHE A 177 -24.28 24.29 -1.62
CA PHE A 177 -23.34 24.64 -0.55
C PHE A 177 -23.19 26.16 -0.49
N SER A 178 -23.29 26.69 0.73
CA SER A 178 -23.05 28.09 1.04
C SER A 178 -21.56 28.45 0.83
N PRO A 179 -21.24 29.74 0.63
CA PRO A 179 -19.84 30.18 0.56
C PRO A 179 -19.03 29.83 1.82
N GLN A 180 -19.67 29.81 3.00
CA GLN A 180 -19.04 29.46 4.26
C GLN A 180 -18.63 27.97 4.28
N GLU A 181 -19.54 27.07 3.88
CA GLU A 181 -19.24 25.64 3.77
C GLU A 181 -18.11 25.37 2.77
N LYS A 182 -18.12 26.04 1.61
CA LYS A 182 -17.02 25.94 0.64
C LYS A 182 -15.69 26.40 1.24
N GLN A 183 -15.69 27.46 2.04
CA GLN A 183 -14.47 27.96 2.69
C GLN A 183 -13.93 26.99 3.75
N ILE A 184 -14.81 26.34 4.53
CA ILE A 184 -14.43 25.30 5.49
C ILE A 184 -13.64 24.19 4.77
N VAL A 185 -14.17 23.72 3.64
CA VAL A 185 -13.54 22.63 2.88
C VAL A 185 -12.25 23.09 2.18
N LYS A 186 -12.15 24.33 1.70
CA LYS A 186 -10.93 24.85 1.06
C LYS A 186 -9.76 25.07 2.03
N ASN A 187 -10.07 25.38 3.29
CA ASN A 187 -9.05 25.57 4.33
C ASN A 187 -8.52 24.24 4.90
N ASP A 188 -9.29 23.16 4.76
CA ASP A 188 -8.80 21.82 4.97
C ASP A 188 -8.13 21.31 3.70
N THR A 189 -6.87 20.90 3.79
CA THR A 189 -6.29 20.03 2.76
C THR A 189 -7.13 18.76 2.73
N VAL A 190 -8.03 18.63 1.74
CA VAL A 190 -8.94 17.49 1.58
C VAL A 190 -8.12 16.24 1.29
N ASN A 191 -7.67 15.57 2.36
CA ASN A 191 -6.92 14.33 2.33
C ASN A 191 -7.88 13.15 2.11
N VAL A 192 -8.52 13.09 0.94
CA VAL A 192 -9.24 11.87 0.53
C VAL A 192 -8.24 10.95 -0.14
N GLY A 193 -7.62 10.09 0.67
CA GLY A 193 -6.92 8.90 0.18
C GLY A 193 -5.47 9.05 -0.27
N GLY A 194 -4.68 9.92 0.35
CA GLY A 194 -3.22 9.95 0.13
C GLY A 194 -2.80 10.63 -1.17
N VAL A 195 -3.66 11.44 -1.78
CA VAL A 195 -3.24 12.38 -2.83
C VAL A 195 -2.50 13.52 -2.12
N LYS A 196 -1.18 13.52 -2.24
CA LYS A 196 -0.34 14.61 -1.74
C LYS A 196 -0.49 15.81 -2.66
N ASN A 197 -1.04 16.88 -2.14
CA ASN A 197 -0.85 18.24 -2.63
C ASN A 197 0.60 18.62 -2.30
N SER A 198 1.56 18.10 -3.06
CA SER A 198 2.90 18.69 -3.09
C SER A 198 2.73 20.04 -3.76
N THR A 199 2.57 21.12 -2.97
CA THR A 199 3.32 22.39 -3.01
C THR A 199 2.61 23.36 -2.05
N ASP A 200 3.39 23.96 -1.15
CA ASP A 200 3.07 25.09 -0.26
C ASP A 200 2.16 24.85 0.97
N GLN A 201 2.79 24.47 2.09
CA GLN A 201 2.63 25.20 3.36
C GLN A 201 3.81 24.91 4.30
N ILE A 202 4.80 25.80 4.27
CA ILE A 202 5.82 25.98 5.31
C ILE A 202 5.50 27.30 6.01
N ARG A 203 5.54 27.30 7.37
CA ARG A 203 5.58 28.43 8.33
C ARG A 203 4.22 28.94 8.82
N ALA A 204 3.87 29.05 10.11
CA ALA A 204 4.47 28.86 11.44
C ALA A 204 3.32 28.41 12.39
N MET A 205 3.48 27.76 13.54
CA MET A 205 4.12 28.26 14.77
C MET A 205 3.93 27.16 15.86
N GLY A 206 4.95 26.90 16.70
CA GLY A 206 4.78 26.14 17.95
C GLY A 206 5.79 25.02 18.18
N SER A 207 6.92 25.39 18.78
CA SER A 207 8.04 24.54 19.21
C SER A 207 7.62 23.41 20.16
N HIS A 208 7.96 22.17 19.79
CA HIS A 208 8.69 21.25 20.66
C HIS A 208 9.62 20.40 19.78
N ASP A 209 10.90 20.45 20.09
CA ASP A 209 11.97 19.82 19.33
C ASP A 209 11.78 18.30 19.20
N ALA A 210 11.38 17.87 18.02
CA ALA A 210 11.67 16.53 17.53
C ALA A 210 12.50 16.71 16.26
N HIS A 211 13.82 16.65 16.41
CA HIS A 211 14.74 16.53 15.28
C HIS A 211 14.45 15.23 14.55
N THR A 212 13.58 15.24 13.54
CA THR A 212 13.56 14.19 12.53
C THR A 212 14.80 14.35 11.67
N HIS A 213 15.87 13.62 12.04
CA HIS A 213 16.93 13.30 11.10
C HIS A 213 16.30 12.56 9.93
N THR A 214 16.33 13.17 8.75
CA THR A 214 16.14 12.44 7.50
C THR A 214 17.34 11.52 7.34
N HIS A 215 17.15 10.25 7.68
CA HIS A 215 18.19 9.23 7.55
C HIS A 215 18.54 9.00 6.08
N THR A 216 19.81 9.18 5.74
CA THR A 216 20.32 9.13 4.35
C THR A 216 20.67 7.69 3.96
N VAL A 217 20.99 7.47 2.68
CA VAL A 217 21.51 6.19 2.16
C VAL A 217 22.80 5.77 2.89
N GLU A 218 23.59 6.75 3.36
CA GLU A 218 24.83 6.54 4.11
C GLU A 218 24.60 5.86 5.48
N ASP A 219 23.41 6.05 6.09
CA ASP A 219 23.06 5.41 7.36
C ASP A 219 22.77 3.90 7.19
N ILE A 220 22.29 3.48 6.01
CA ILE A 220 22.02 2.07 5.70
C ILE A 220 23.34 1.33 5.43
N ASP A 221 24.26 1.96 4.71
CA ASP A 221 25.58 1.40 4.44
C ASP A 221 26.37 1.13 5.73
N ALA A 222 26.16 1.93 6.78
CA ALA A 222 26.72 1.70 8.11
C ALA A 222 26.16 0.45 8.83
N LEU A 223 24.97 -0.06 8.45
CA LEU A 223 24.39 -1.30 9.00
C LEU A 223 25.05 -2.56 8.43
N LEU A 224 25.55 -2.53 7.20
CA LEU A 224 26.17 -3.67 6.53
C LEU A 224 27.39 -4.27 7.28
N PRO A 225 28.37 -3.48 7.76
CA PRO A 225 29.47 -4.02 8.54
C PRO A 225 28.99 -4.58 9.89
N LEU A 226 28.01 -3.95 10.54
CA LEU A 226 27.42 -4.46 11.77
C LEU A 226 26.74 -5.84 11.56
N ILE A 227 25.97 -5.99 10.48
CA ILE A 227 25.36 -7.27 10.09
C ILE A 227 26.43 -8.34 9.86
N GLY A 228 27.54 -7.97 9.20
CA GLY A 228 28.68 -8.85 8.99
C GLY A 228 29.31 -9.33 10.29
N CYS A 229 29.57 -8.42 11.23
CA CYS A 229 30.13 -8.74 12.55
C CYS A 229 29.18 -9.60 13.39
N LEU A 230 27.89 -9.29 13.41
CA LEU A 230 26.88 -10.07 14.13
C LEU A 230 26.76 -11.50 13.59
N ARG A 231 26.80 -11.67 12.26
CA ARG A 231 26.82 -13.00 11.65
C ARG A 231 28.06 -13.80 12.06
N LYS A 232 29.24 -13.16 11.99
CA LYS A 232 30.50 -13.80 12.38
C LYS A 232 30.50 -14.24 13.86
N ALA A 233 29.99 -13.39 14.76
CA ALA A 233 29.87 -13.72 16.18
C ALA A 233 28.89 -14.89 16.46
N ILE A 234 27.83 -15.01 15.66
CA ILE A 234 26.87 -16.13 15.72
C ILE A 234 27.49 -17.43 15.18
N ASP A 235 28.26 -17.34 14.09
CA ASP A 235 28.86 -18.49 13.40
C ASP A 235 30.09 -19.05 14.14
N GLU A 236 30.85 -18.19 14.83
CA GLU A 236 32.03 -18.59 15.61
C GLU A 236 31.67 -19.24 16.97
N GLY A 237 30.39 -19.31 17.32
CA GLY A 237 29.90 -20.02 18.51
C GLY A 237 30.34 -19.39 19.84
N THR A 238 30.79 -18.14 19.83
CA THR A 238 31.32 -17.41 21.00
C THR A 238 30.24 -16.94 21.98
N LEU A 239 28.95 -17.16 21.68
CA LEU A 239 27.81 -16.66 22.44
C LEU A 239 27.04 -17.79 23.17
N LEU A 240 26.45 -17.48 24.32
CA LEU A 240 25.56 -18.40 25.04
C LEU A 240 24.37 -18.83 24.18
N GLN A 241 23.99 -20.11 24.30
CA GLN A 241 22.97 -20.76 23.47
C GLN A 241 21.58 -20.06 23.53
N ASP A 242 21.23 -19.47 24.67
CA ASP A 242 19.96 -18.74 24.86
C ASP A 242 19.93 -17.38 24.13
N ILE A 243 21.10 -16.76 23.93
CA ILE A 243 21.23 -15.48 23.22
C ILE A 243 21.23 -15.73 21.69
N HIS A 244 21.70 -16.89 21.25
CA HIS A 244 21.87 -17.26 19.84
C HIS A 244 20.58 -17.14 19.03
N HIS A 245 19.49 -17.78 19.47
CA HIS A 245 18.22 -17.76 18.73
C HIS A 245 17.59 -16.36 18.68
N THR A 246 17.66 -15.61 19.78
CA THR A 246 17.09 -14.26 19.87
C THR A 246 17.91 -13.26 19.04
N LEU A 247 19.24 -13.40 19.05
CA LEU A 247 20.13 -12.58 18.24
C LEU A 247 19.99 -12.90 16.75
N GLN A 248 19.81 -14.17 16.38
CA GLN A 248 19.58 -14.60 15.01
C GLN A 248 18.27 -14.05 14.45
N ALA A 249 17.18 -14.04 15.23
CA ALA A 249 15.91 -13.43 14.83
C ALA A 249 16.02 -11.90 14.63
N ASN A 250 16.73 -11.22 15.53
CA ASN A 250 16.98 -9.78 15.39
C ASN A 250 17.89 -9.48 14.18
N LEU A 251 18.89 -10.33 13.90
CA LEU A 251 19.76 -10.20 12.73
C LEU A 251 19.00 -10.35 11.41
N MET A 252 18.11 -11.35 11.31
CA MET A 252 17.25 -11.51 10.12
C MET A 252 16.37 -10.29 9.89
N THR A 253 15.85 -9.71 10.96
CA THR A 253 15.02 -8.49 10.88
C THR A 253 15.86 -7.28 10.46
N LEU A 254 17.07 -7.13 10.99
CA LEU A 254 17.99 -6.05 10.60
C LEU A 254 18.41 -6.18 9.11
N GLN A 255 18.66 -7.41 8.64
CA GLN A 255 18.95 -7.70 7.23
C GLN A 255 17.78 -7.36 6.32
N ALA A 256 16.55 -7.68 6.72
CA ALA A 256 15.35 -7.33 5.97
C ALA A 256 15.17 -5.81 5.87
N GLN A 257 15.48 -5.07 6.93
CA GLN A 257 15.43 -3.61 6.95
C GLN A 257 16.53 -2.96 6.10
N ALA A 258 17.76 -3.49 6.14
CA ALA A 258 18.89 -2.96 5.36
C ALA A 258 18.75 -3.15 3.84
N ILE A 259 17.95 -4.13 3.40
CA ILE A 259 17.69 -4.41 1.97
C ILE A 259 16.32 -3.82 1.53
N SER A 260 15.56 -3.23 2.45
CA SER A 260 14.27 -2.58 2.16
C SER A 260 14.47 -1.28 1.37
N SER A 261 13.62 -1.03 0.38
CA SER A 261 13.56 0.27 -0.32
C SER A 261 12.92 1.37 0.54
N LYS A 262 12.33 1.01 1.68
CA LYS A 262 11.78 1.91 2.71
C LYS A 262 12.09 1.33 4.10
N PRO A 263 13.33 1.49 4.60
CA PRO A 263 13.67 1.02 5.95
C PRO A 263 12.84 1.76 7.01
N GLU A 264 12.29 1.00 7.96
CA GLU A 264 11.62 1.57 9.13
C GLU A 264 12.65 1.91 10.20
N TRP A 265 13.24 3.09 10.10
CA TRP A 265 14.26 3.57 11.05
C TRP A 265 13.90 3.45 12.53
N PRO A 266 12.66 3.74 12.98
CA PRO A 266 12.26 3.51 14.37
C PRO A 266 12.40 2.03 14.78
N ALA A 267 12.05 1.10 13.90
CA ALA A 267 12.20 -0.34 14.14
C ALA A 267 13.69 -0.74 14.15
N ILE A 268 14.50 -0.19 13.23
CA ILE A 268 15.95 -0.40 13.21
C ILE A 268 16.58 0.07 14.53
N LYS A 269 16.29 1.30 14.98
CA LYS A 269 16.84 1.83 16.24
C LYS A 269 16.45 0.97 17.44
N MET A 270 15.19 0.52 17.49
CA MET A 270 14.71 -0.39 18.54
C MET A 270 15.46 -1.72 18.52
N LEU A 271 15.69 -2.30 17.34
CA LEU A 271 16.45 -3.54 17.17
C LEU A 271 17.91 -3.37 17.56
N LEU A 272 18.57 -2.28 17.15
CA LEU A 272 19.95 -1.97 17.54
C LEU A 272 20.08 -1.80 19.05
N HIS A 273 19.11 -1.15 19.70
CA HIS A 273 19.07 -1.01 21.15
C HIS A 273 18.91 -2.37 21.85
N ARG A 274 18.03 -3.24 21.32
CA ARG A 274 17.83 -4.61 21.82
C ARG A 274 19.10 -5.46 21.67
N ILE A 275 19.75 -5.38 20.51
CA ILE A 275 21.03 -6.08 20.24
C ILE A 275 22.10 -5.60 21.21
N LYS A 276 22.24 -4.27 21.38
CA LYS A 276 23.17 -3.69 22.34
C LYS A 276 22.90 -4.17 23.77
N ALA A 277 21.65 -4.13 24.23
CA ALA A 277 21.29 -4.57 25.58
C ALA A 277 21.58 -6.07 25.80
N MET A 278 21.42 -6.92 24.78
CA MET A 278 21.77 -8.34 24.89
C MET A 278 23.29 -8.55 25.00
N LEU A 279 24.07 -7.78 24.24
CA LEU A 279 25.53 -7.88 24.22
C LEU A 279 26.18 -7.26 25.48
N ASP A 280 25.64 -6.16 26.00
CA ASP A 280 26.09 -5.53 27.25
C ASP A 280 25.90 -6.46 28.47
N ASN A 281 24.96 -7.41 28.40
CA ASN A 281 24.70 -8.41 29.45
C ASN A 281 25.46 -9.74 29.25
N SER A 282 26.22 -9.89 28.15
CA SER A 282 27.06 -11.06 27.90
C SER A 282 28.52 -10.69 28.12
N ASP A 283 29.21 -11.39 29.01
CA ASP A 283 30.64 -11.17 29.36
C ASP A 283 31.62 -11.50 28.22
N VAL A 284 31.13 -11.61 26.99
CA VAL A 284 31.86 -12.00 25.78
C VAL A 284 32.31 -10.74 25.05
N ALA A 285 33.58 -10.72 24.67
CA ALA A 285 34.29 -9.65 23.97
C ALA A 285 33.58 -9.18 22.68
N ALA A 286 32.57 -8.33 22.83
CA ALA A 286 31.81 -7.69 21.76
C ALA A 286 32.40 -6.32 21.38
N THR A 287 33.71 -6.12 21.56
CA THR A 287 34.36 -4.80 21.38
C THR A 287 34.21 -4.27 19.95
N GLU A 288 34.23 -5.17 18.96
CA GLU A 288 34.06 -4.85 17.54
C GLU A 288 32.60 -4.62 17.14
N VAL A 289 31.64 -5.33 17.76
CA VAL A 289 30.21 -5.11 17.52
C VAL A 289 29.73 -3.81 18.18
N LEU A 290 30.23 -3.51 19.38
CA LEU A 290 29.91 -2.29 20.11
C LEU A 290 30.52 -1.04 19.47
N SER A 291 31.64 -1.14 18.75
CA SER A 291 32.21 0.00 18.01
C SER A 291 31.35 0.37 16.80
N HIS A 292 30.85 -0.61 16.05
CA HIS A 292 29.91 -0.39 14.96
C HIS A 292 28.54 0.12 15.44
N LEU A 293 28.04 -0.38 16.58
CA LEU A 293 26.80 0.13 17.19
C LEU A 293 26.90 1.60 17.62
N ARG A 294 28.09 2.08 18.01
CA ARG A 294 28.30 3.50 18.38
C ARG A 294 28.38 4.43 17.16
N ALA A 295 28.69 3.89 15.98
CA ALA A 295 28.80 4.66 14.74
C ALA A 295 27.43 5.00 14.11
N ILE A 296 26.35 4.33 14.54
CA ILE A 296 24.99 4.48 14.00
C ILE A 296 24.18 5.32 14.99
N ARG A 297 23.78 6.55 14.63
CA ARG A 297 23.11 7.52 15.53
C ARG A 297 21.67 7.84 15.11
#